data_AF-A0A9D2NE09-F1
#
_entry.id   AF-A0A9D2NE09-F1
#
_cell.length_a   1.000
_cell.length_b   1.000
_cell.length_c   1.000
_cell.angle_alpha   90.00
_cell.angle_beta   90.00
_cell.angle_gamma   90.00
#
_symmetry.space_group_name_H-M   'P 1'
#
loop_
_entity.id
_entity.type
_entity.pdbx_description
1 polymer ?
#
loop_
_entity_poly.entity_id
_entity_poly.type
_entity_poly.pdbx_seq_one_letter_code
_entity_poly.pdbx_strand_id
1 'polypeptide(L)'
;MDALTNWIAENPVVTTWITIISLVGVVITIIALILQIKDKKKRAIYYTINSTVLVDNEVSRIDGIKILFHDKVIKTVVVSKIKLWNGGNEILETSDFYPSYELSIKVPQNEKILAAIVNEETDETCKVNVQNSTQVENVRRIDFYCLEPRQGATITIYHTNIDEKGTEVIGKIKGGKVLNRSVEMIIEDGEMCMATGSHKIYFGGLVRPYIRLARNFSEMFGISVVKTKKKKK
;
A
#
# COMPACT_ATOMS: atom_id res chain seq x y z
N MET A 1 -17.81 17.50 59.10
CA MET A 1 -17.10 16.99 57.90
C MET A 1 -15.62 16.80 58.22
N ASP A 2 -15.02 17.74 58.94
CA ASP A 2 -13.60 17.78 59.31
C ASP A 2 -13.10 16.57 60.13
N ALA A 3 -13.93 16.03 61.02
CA ALA A 3 -13.56 14.86 61.82
C ALA A 3 -13.33 13.60 60.97
N LEU A 4 -14.10 13.41 59.90
CA LEU A 4 -13.96 12.26 59.00
C LEU A 4 -12.72 12.41 58.12
N THR A 5 -12.48 13.59 57.56
CA THR A 5 -11.30 13.87 56.72
C THR A 5 -10.01 13.77 57.52
N ASN A 6 -10.00 14.24 58.77
CA ASN A 6 -8.84 14.12 59.65
C ASN A 6 -8.58 12.66 60.02
N TRP A 7 -9.63 11.88 60.32
CA TRP A 7 -9.50 10.44 60.57
C TRP A 7 -8.95 9.69 59.36
N ILE A 8 -9.41 9.98 58.14
CA ILE A 8 -8.88 9.35 56.91
C ILE A 8 -7.40 9.69 56.72
N ALA A 9 -7.00 10.94 56.97
CA ALA A 9 -5.62 11.39 56.80
C ALA A 9 -4.65 10.76 57.82
N GLU A 10 -5.11 10.51 59.05
CA GLU A 10 -4.29 9.93 60.13
C GLU A 10 -4.13 8.40 60.02
N ASN A 11 -4.96 7.73 59.21
CA ASN A 11 -4.90 6.27 59.04
C ASN A 11 -4.05 5.87 57.80
N PRO A 12 -2.78 5.47 57.96
CA PRO A 12 -1.86 5.22 56.84
C PRO A 12 -2.28 4.05 55.94
N VAL A 13 -3.03 3.08 56.47
CA VAL A 13 -3.57 1.96 55.70
C VAL A 13 -4.63 2.46 54.71
N VAL A 14 -5.54 3.32 55.17
CA VAL A 14 -6.63 3.85 54.36
C VAL A 14 -6.09 4.75 53.25
N THR A 15 -5.13 5.62 53.56
CA THR A 15 -4.49 6.48 52.55
C THR A 15 -3.73 5.66 51.51
N THR A 16 -3.02 4.60 51.92
CA THR A 16 -2.32 3.70 50.98
C THR A 16 -3.31 3.04 50.01
N TRP A 17 -4.42 2.50 50.50
CA TRP A 17 -5.45 1.90 49.62
C TRP A 17 -6.07 2.91 48.67
N ILE A 18 -6.36 4.13 49.13
CA ILE A 18 -6.89 5.21 48.27
C ILE A 18 -5.90 5.53 47.15
N THR A 19 -4.60 5.63 47.44
CA THR A 19 -3.57 5.90 46.42
C THR A 19 -3.44 4.76 45.40
N ILE A 20 -3.49 3.50 45.84
CA ILE A 20 -3.45 2.33 44.96
C ILE A 20 -4.67 2.32 44.03
N ILE A 21 -5.88 2.54 44.57
CA ILE A 21 -7.12 2.59 43.77
C ILE A 21 -7.05 3.72 42.74
N SER A 22 -6.52 4.88 43.15
CA SER A 22 -6.37 6.03 42.26
C SER A 22 -5.39 5.73 41.12
N LEU A 23 -4.26 5.08 41.41
CA LEU A 23 -3.27 4.68 40.41
C LEU A 23 -3.86 3.64 39.43
N VAL A 24 -4.58 2.65 39.93
CA VAL A 24 -5.28 1.65 39.11
C VAL A 24 -6.31 2.32 38.21
N GLY A 25 -7.06 3.31 38.72
CA GLY A 25 -8.00 4.09 37.93
C GLY A 25 -7.36 4.82 36.75
N VAL A 26 -6.17 5.40 36.95
CA VAL A 26 -5.40 6.04 35.86
C VAL A 26 -4.96 5.01 34.82
N VAL A 27 -4.47 3.85 35.24
CA VAL A 27 -4.06 2.79 34.29
C VAL A 27 -5.25 2.29 33.46
N ILE A 28 -6.41 2.06 34.08
CA ILE A 28 -7.63 1.62 33.38
C ILE A 28 -8.08 2.67 32.36
N THR A 29 -8.06 3.96 32.70
CA THR A 29 -8.46 5.03 31.76
C THR A 29 -7.52 5.13 30.57
N ILE A 30 -6.20 4.99 30.76
CA ILE A 30 -5.23 4.94 29.66
C ILE A 30 -5.49 3.73 28.75
N ILE A 31 -5.70 2.55 29.32
CA ILE A 31 -6.00 1.34 28.54
C ILE A 31 -7.30 1.52 27.74
N ALA A 32 -8.35 2.02 28.38
CA ALA A 32 -9.64 2.28 27.73
C ALA A 32 -9.49 3.27 26.54
N LEU A 33 -8.70 4.32 26.71
CA LEU A 33 -8.43 5.29 25.65
C LEU A 33 -7.69 4.65 24.46
N ILE A 34 -6.68 3.82 24.73
CA ILE A 34 -5.93 3.10 23.69
C ILE A 34 -6.86 2.16 22.91
N LEU A 35 -7.69 1.39 23.61
CA LEU A 35 -8.66 0.49 22.98
C LEU A 35 -9.67 1.26 22.11
N GLN A 36 -10.21 2.36 22.62
CA GLN A 36 -11.16 3.20 21.87
C GLN A 36 -10.58 3.77 20.56
N ILE A 37 -9.28 4.09 20.53
CA ILE A 37 -8.59 4.57 19.32
C ILE A 37 -8.35 3.41 18.33
N LYS A 38 -8.06 2.21 18.85
CA LYS A 38 -7.79 1.00 18.05
C LYS A 38 -9.06 0.43 17.41
N ASP A 39 -10.19 0.50 18.11
CA ASP A 39 -11.47 -0.09 17.70
C ASP A 39 -12.25 0.75 16.70
N LYS A 40 -11.76 1.95 16.35
CA LYS A 40 -12.34 2.74 15.26
C LYS A 40 -12.27 1.91 13.98
N LYS A 41 -13.44 1.63 13.41
CA LYS A 41 -13.60 0.96 12.12
C LYS A 41 -12.85 1.73 11.03
N LYS A 42 -11.97 1.03 10.33
CA LYS A 42 -11.09 1.54 9.29
C LYS A 42 -11.25 0.64 8.09
N ARG A 43 -11.78 1.21 7.01
CA ARG A 43 -11.89 0.56 5.70
C ARG A 43 -10.81 1.14 4.81
N ALA A 44 -9.83 0.34 4.42
CA ALA A 44 -8.80 0.82 3.52
C ALA A 44 -8.20 -0.28 2.67
N ILE A 45 -8.03 0.01 1.39
CA ILE A 45 -7.20 -0.80 0.49
C ILE A 45 -5.86 -0.10 0.35
N TYR A 46 -4.79 -0.81 0.69
CA TYR A 46 -3.43 -0.36 0.43
C TYR A 46 -2.90 -1.10 -0.77
N TYR A 47 -2.10 -0.42 -1.58
CA TYR A 47 -1.44 -1.05 -2.68
C TYR A 47 -0.04 -0.48 -2.91
N THR A 48 0.82 -1.28 -3.50
CA THR A 48 2.14 -0.88 -3.97
C THR A 48 2.29 -1.29 -5.42
N ILE A 49 2.95 -0.46 -6.22
CA ILE A 49 3.26 -0.73 -7.62
C ILE A 49 4.78 -0.77 -7.76
N ASN A 50 5.27 -1.74 -8.52
CA ASN A 50 6.65 -1.80 -8.95
C ASN A 50 6.68 -2.14 -10.44
N SER A 51 7.23 -1.24 -11.24
CA SER A 51 7.22 -1.29 -12.69
C SER A 51 8.59 -1.67 -13.26
N THR A 52 8.62 -2.47 -14.30
CA THR A 52 9.85 -2.83 -15.03
C THR A 52 9.56 -2.79 -16.52
N VAL A 53 10.34 -1.99 -17.25
CA VAL A 53 10.27 -1.94 -18.72
C VAL A 53 10.92 -3.23 -19.25
N LEU A 54 10.12 -4.07 -19.92
CA LEU A 54 10.62 -5.28 -20.58
C LEU A 54 11.11 -4.96 -21.99
N VAL A 55 10.38 -4.11 -22.69
CA VAL A 55 10.67 -3.68 -24.05
C VAL A 55 10.53 -2.18 -24.09
N ASP A 56 11.63 -1.50 -24.44
CA ASP A 56 11.61 -0.07 -24.73
C ASP A 56 11.44 0.17 -26.24
N ASN A 57 10.98 1.36 -26.59
CA ASN A 57 10.84 1.85 -27.94
C ASN A 57 12.14 1.80 -28.75
N GLU A 58 13.31 1.80 -28.09
CA GLU A 58 14.60 1.61 -28.75
C GLU A 58 14.73 0.22 -29.39
N VAL A 59 14.26 -0.83 -28.71
CA VAL A 59 14.27 -2.21 -29.25
C VAL A 59 13.35 -2.31 -30.46
N SER A 60 12.20 -1.63 -30.40
CA SER A 60 11.22 -1.58 -31.49
C SER A 60 11.69 -0.78 -32.73
N ARG A 61 12.83 -0.08 -32.65
CA ARG A 61 13.45 0.66 -33.77
C ARG A 61 14.56 -0.13 -34.47
N ILE A 62 14.96 -1.28 -33.93
CA ILE A 62 15.97 -2.14 -34.55
C ILE A 62 15.36 -2.73 -35.82
N ASP A 63 16.02 -2.50 -36.96
CA ASP A 63 15.57 -3.02 -38.24
C ASP A 63 15.50 -4.56 -38.21
N GLY A 64 14.42 -5.12 -38.74
CA GLY A 64 14.13 -6.55 -38.68
C GLY A 64 13.44 -7.05 -37.40
N ILE A 65 13.24 -6.22 -36.36
CA ILE A 65 12.51 -6.60 -35.14
C ILE A 65 11.10 -6.01 -35.15
N LYS A 66 10.08 -6.86 -34.98
CA LYS A 66 8.69 -6.44 -34.76
C LYS A 66 8.13 -7.14 -33.53
N ILE A 67 7.49 -6.37 -32.66
CA ILE A 67 6.88 -6.86 -31.43
C ILE A 67 5.38 -6.74 -31.59
N LEU A 68 4.70 -7.88 -31.44
CA LEU A 68 3.27 -8.02 -31.70
C LEU A 68 2.56 -8.48 -30.43
N PHE A 69 1.39 -7.90 -30.17
CA PHE A 69 0.45 -8.39 -29.17
C PHE A 69 -0.93 -8.52 -29.83
N HIS A 70 -1.45 -9.76 -29.91
CA HIS A 70 -2.63 -10.10 -30.70
C HIS A 70 -2.59 -9.48 -32.11
N ASP A 71 -1.48 -9.74 -32.83
CA ASP A 71 -1.21 -9.26 -34.19
C ASP A 71 -1.14 -7.73 -34.37
N LYS A 72 -1.20 -6.96 -33.28
CA LYS A 72 -1.00 -5.51 -33.29
C LYS A 72 0.43 -5.17 -32.91
N VAL A 73 1.07 -4.32 -33.71
CA VAL A 73 2.41 -3.81 -33.41
C VAL A 73 2.38 -2.95 -32.16
N ILE A 74 3.24 -3.28 -31.20
CA ILE A 74 3.44 -2.51 -29.98
C ILE A 74 4.89 -2.07 -29.88
N LYS A 75 5.11 -0.86 -29.37
CA LYS A 75 6.46 -0.27 -29.27
C LYS A 75 7.12 -0.51 -27.92
N THR A 76 6.31 -0.67 -26.89
CA THR A 76 6.76 -0.70 -25.50
C THR A 76 5.95 -1.74 -24.74
N VAL A 77 6.61 -2.50 -23.88
CA VAL A 77 5.98 -3.39 -22.91
C VAL A 77 6.59 -3.11 -21.54
N VAL A 78 5.73 -2.75 -20.61
CA VAL A 78 6.05 -2.55 -19.20
C VAL A 78 5.26 -3.56 -18.39
N VAL A 79 5.93 -4.18 -17.43
CA VAL A 79 5.32 -5.07 -16.45
C VAL A 79 5.27 -4.35 -15.12
N SER A 80 4.07 -4.19 -14.59
CA SER A 80 3.88 -3.68 -13.23
C SER A 80 3.31 -4.75 -12.34
N LYS A 81 4.00 -5.00 -11.23
CA LYS A 81 3.54 -5.87 -10.16
C LYS A 81 2.86 -5.02 -9.09
N ILE A 82 1.56 -5.23 -8.93
CA ILE A 82 0.71 -4.53 -7.98
C ILE A 82 0.41 -5.48 -6.83
N LYS A 83 0.91 -5.17 -5.63
CA LYS A 83 0.44 -5.84 -4.41
C LYS A 83 -0.68 -5.02 -3.84
N LEU A 84 -1.82 -5.63 -3.57
CA LEU A 84 -3.01 -4.97 -3.06
C LEU A 84 -3.56 -5.75 -1.88
N TRP A 85 -3.87 -5.07 -0.77
CA TRP A 85 -4.36 -5.72 0.44
C TRP A 85 -5.29 -4.82 1.26
N ASN A 86 -6.09 -5.42 2.11
CA ASN A 86 -6.87 -4.71 3.11
C ASN A 86 -5.95 -4.19 4.23
N GLY A 87 -5.71 -2.89 4.24
CA GLY A 87 -4.97 -2.18 5.29
C GLY A 87 -5.84 -1.69 6.45
N GLY A 88 -7.14 -1.97 6.39
CA GLY A 88 -8.12 -1.66 7.41
C GLY A 88 -8.19 -2.69 8.54
N ASN A 89 -9.22 -2.57 9.39
CA ASN A 89 -9.56 -3.52 10.46
C ASN A 89 -10.98 -4.11 10.31
N GLU A 90 -11.66 -3.82 9.20
CA GLU A 90 -12.93 -4.46 8.82
C GLU A 90 -12.73 -5.31 7.58
N ILE A 91 -13.49 -6.41 7.46
CA ILE A 91 -13.57 -7.20 6.24
C ILE A 91 -14.14 -6.31 5.13
N LEU A 92 -13.53 -6.38 3.95
CA LEU A 92 -13.99 -5.68 2.76
C LEU A 92 -14.57 -6.67 1.77
N GLU A 93 -15.64 -6.27 1.11
CA GLU A 93 -16.25 -6.97 -0.01
C GLU A 93 -16.31 -6.06 -1.25
N THR A 94 -16.47 -6.63 -2.44
CA THR A 94 -16.69 -5.83 -3.65
C THR A 94 -17.92 -4.90 -3.50
N SER A 95 -18.92 -5.33 -2.73
CA SER A 95 -20.15 -4.57 -2.42
C SER A 95 -19.91 -3.29 -1.59
N ASP A 96 -18.75 -3.16 -0.93
CA ASP A 96 -18.38 -1.97 -0.15
C ASP A 96 -17.95 -0.79 -1.02
N PHE A 97 -17.75 -1.00 -2.32
CA PHE A 97 -17.46 0.07 -3.27
C PHE A 97 -18.74 0.74 -3.77
N TYR A 98 -18.63 2.01 -4.15
CA TYR A 98 -19.74 2.69 -4.83
C TYR A 98 -19.89 2.12 -6.25
N PRO A 99 -21.13 1.89 -6.74
CA PRO A 99 -21.36 1.54 -8.13
C PRO A 99 -20.70 2.56 -9.08
N SER A 100 -20.10 2.08 -10.17
CA SER A 100 -19.31 2.88 -11.13
C SER A 100 -17.99 3.46 -10.61
N TYR A 101 -17.63 3.18 -9.36
CA TYR A 101 -16.34 3.52 -8.75
C TYR A 101 -15.71 2.29 -8.09
N GLU A 102 -15.91 1.13 -8.70
CA GLU A 102 -15.32 -0.14 -8.29
C GLU A 102 -13.79 -0.09 -8.34
N LEU A 103 -13.17 -0.97 -7.56
CA LEU A 103 -11.73 -1.10 -7.53
C LEU A 103 -11.21 -1.45 -8.93
N SER A 104 -10.31 -0.62 -9.47
CA SER A 104 -9.82 -0.76 -10.83
C SER A 104 -8.37 -0.32 -10.93
N ILE A 105 -7.63 -0.96 -11.83
CA ILE A 105 -6.29 -0.54 -12.25
C ILE A 105 -6.46 0.37 -13.45
N LYS A 106 -5.80 1.52 -13.42
CA LYS A 106 -5.86 2.53 -14.47
C LYS A 106 -4.46 2.90 -14.93
N VAL A 107 -4.29 3.00 -16.24
CA VAL A 107 -3.15 3.65 -16.90
C VAL A 107 -3.63 4.92 -17.63
N PRO A 108 -2.71 5.82 -18.04
CA PRO A 108 -3.07 7.04 -18.76
C PRO A 108 -3.90 6.74 -20.02
N GLN A 109 -4.75 7.68 -20.45
CA GLN A 109 -5.71 7.46 -21.55
C GLN A 109 -5.05 7.15 -22.91
N ASN A 110 -3.83 7.61 -23.12
CA ASN A 110 -3.02 7.35 -24.31
C ASN A 110 -2.29 5.98 -24.25
N GLU A 111 -2.39 5.27 -23.14
CA GLU A 111 -1.73 3.99 -22.88
C GLU A 111 -2.74 2.86 -22.75
N LYS A 112 -2.27 1.63 -22.87
CA LYS A 112 -3.13 0.43 -22.93
C LYS A 112 -2.65 -0.62 -21.94
N ILE A 113 -3.61 -1.30 -21.31
CA ILE A 113 -3.39 -2.52 -20.54
C ILE A 113 -3.58 -3.70 -21.48
N LEU A 114 -2.48 -4.36 -21.82
CA LEU A 114 -2.41 -5.50 -22.72
C LEU A 114 -2.99 -6.74 -22.05
N ALA A 115 -2.55 -7.02 -20.82
CA ALA A 115 -3.03 -8.16 -20.03
C ALA A 115 -2.94 -7.87 -18.53
N ALA A 116 -3.79 -8.53 -17.75
CA ALA A 116 -3.73 -8.52 -16.30
C ALA A 116 -3.93 -9.95 -15.77
N ILE A 117 -3.10 -10.34 -14.81
CA ILE A 117 -3.04 -11.70 -14.26
C ILE A 117 -2.96 -11.59 -12.73
N VAL A 118 -3.75 -12.37 -12.02
CA VAL A 118 -3.60 -12.56 -10.57
C VAL A 118 -2.57 -13.66 -10.37
N ASN A 119 -1.44 -13.32 -9.72
CA ASN A 119 -0.33 -14.26 -9.54
C ASN A 119 -0.45 -15.04 -8.23
N GLU A 120 -0.80 -14.33 -7.15
CA GLU A 120 -0.79 -14.86 -5.79
C GLU A 120 -1.94 -14.22 -5.00
N GLU A 121 -2.56 -14.98 -4.13
CA GLU A 121 -3.52 -14.51 -3.12
C GLU A 121 -3.00 -14.90 -1.75
N THR A 122 -3.30 -14.10 -0.74
CA THR A 122 -2.94 -14.44 0.65
C THR A 122 -3.75 -15.60 1.21
N ASP A 123 -4.96 -15.78 0.69
CA ASP A 123 -5.91 -16.80 1.11
C ASP A 123 -6.86 -17.15 -0.04
N GLU A 124 -7.29 -18.41 -0.14
CA GLU A 124 -8.22 -18.90 -1.17
C GLU A 124 -9.63 -18.28 -1.08
N THR A 125 -10.00 -17.74 0.08
CA THR A 125 -11.28 -17.03 0.25
C THR A 125 -11.28 -15.68 -0.46
N CYS A 126 -10.11 -15.12 -0.81
CA CYS A 126 -10.02 -13.82 -1.45
C CYS A 126 -10.70 -13.81 -2.82
N LYS A 127 -10.48 -14.85 -3.63
CA LYS A 127 -11.05 -15.04 -4.97
C LYS A 127 -10.88 -13.80 -5.84
N VAL A 128 -9.67 -13.25 -5.86
CA VAL A 128 -9.37 -12.03 -6.60
C VAL A 128 -9.36 -12.35 -8.08
N ASN A 129 -10.04 -11.52 -8.87
CA ASN A 129 -10.09 -11.64 -10.31
C ASN A 129 -9.93 -10.26 -10.94
N VAL A 130 -9.33 -10.22 -12.14
CA VAL A 130 -9.20 -9.00 -12.93
C VAL A 130 -9.96 -9.18 -14.23
N GLN A 131 -10.97 -8.33 -14.43
CA GLN A 131 -11.76 -8.39 -15.66
C GLN A 131 -10.96 -7.85 -16.84
N ASN A 132 -10.68 -8.74 -17.79
CA ASN A 132 -10.11 -8.41 -19.10
C ASN A 132 -11.23 -7.92 -20.04
N SER A 133 -11.88 -6.79 -19.70
CA SER A 133 -12.89 -6.19 -20.57
C SER A 133 -12.23 -5.53 -21.80
N THR A 134 -12.78 -5.77 -22.98
CA THR A 134 -12.28 -5.27 -24.27
C THR A 134 -12.77 -3.85 -24.59
N GLN A 135 -13.74 -3.31 -23.85
CA GLN A 135 -14.36 -2.02 -24.19
C GLN A 135 -13.51 -0.81 -23.80
N VAL A 136 -12.75 -0.88 -22.70
CA VAL A 136 -11.89 0.20 -22.23
C VAL A 136 -10.47 -0.35 -22.10
N GLU A 137 -9.56 0.08 -22.98
CA GLU A 137 -8.22 -0.52 -23.05
C GLU A 137 -7.29 -0.06 -21.91
N ASN A 138 -7.57 1.07 -21.25
CA ASN A 138 -6.70 1.65 -20.22
C ASN A 138 -7.17 1.41 -18.77
N VAL A 139 -8.26 0.66 -18.58
CA VAL A 139 -8.82 0.35 -17.25
C VAL A 139 -9.14 -1.14 -17.14
N ARG A 140 -8.79 -1.75 -16.02
CA ARG A 140 -9.14 -3.14 -15.68
C ARG A 140 -9.78 -3.18 -14.30
N ARG A 141 -10.99 -3.73 -14.21
CA ARG A 141 -11.71 -3.86 -12.94
C ARG A 141 -11.15 -5.02 -12.13
N ILE A 142 -10.97 -4.83 -10.84
CA ILE A 142 -10.60 -5.85 -9.86
C ILE A 142 -11.86 -6.23 -9.09
N ASP A 143 -12.21 -7.50 -9.11
CA ASP A 143 -13.25 -8.09 -8.27
C ASP A 143 -12.63 -9.05 -7.27
N PHE A 144 -13.29 -9.24 -6.13
CA PHE A 144 -12.89 -10.19 -5.09
C PHE A 144 -14.11 -10.58 -4.25
N TYR A 145 -14.05 -11.72 -3.56
CA TYR A 145 -15.13 -12.16 -2.67
C TYR A 145 -15.08 -11.41 -1.35
N CYS A 146 -14.05 -11.66 -0.53
CA CYS A 146 -13.79 -10.92 0.69
C CYS A 146 -12.29 -10.69 0.88
N LEU A 147 -11.92 -9.61 1.57
CA LEU A 147 -10.56 -9.37 2.02
C LEU A 147 -10.60 -9.09 3.52
N GLU A 148 -10.20 -10.05 4.35
CA GLU A 148 -10.01 -9.80 5.78
C GLU A 148 -8.82 -8.86 6.02
N PRO A 149 -8.68 -8.26 7.22
CA PRO A 149 -7.53 -7.43 7.54
C PRO A 149 -6.21 -8.14 7.20
N ARG A 150 -5.35 -7.47 6.42
CA ARG A 150 -4.05 -7.93 5.90
C ARG A 150 -4.11 -8.94 4.76
N GLN A 151 -5.28 -9.42 4.36
CA GLN A 151 -5.42 -10.25 3.16
C GLN A 151 -5.42 -9.41 1.88
N GLY A 152 -5.02 -10.03 0.78
CA GLY A 152 -4.79 -9.36 -0.49
C GLY A 152 -4.35 -10.29 -1.61
N ALA A 153 -3.89 -9.68 -2.70
CA ALA A 153 -3.36 -10.37 -3.86
C ALA A 153 -2.22 -9.60 -4.53
N THR A 154 -1.40 -10.33 -5.27
CA THR A 154 -0.41 -9.80 -6.20
C THR A 154 -0.96 -9.91 -7.61
N ILE A 155 -1.15 -8.78 -8.27
CA ILE A 155 -1.64 -8.67 -9.65
C ILE A 155 -0.48 -8.21 -10.54
N THR A 156 -0.19 -8.93 -11.60
CA THR A 156 0.74 -8.50 -12.65
C THR A 156 -0.04 -7.92 -13.81
N ILE A 157 0.30 -6.69 -14.20
CA ILE A 157 -0.24 -6.07 -15.41
C ILE A 157 0.86 -5.87 -16.45
N TYR A 158 0.51 -6.09 -17.71
CA TYR A 158 1.31 -5.77 -18.88
C TYR A 158 0.67 -4.57 -19.55
N HIS A 159 1.41 -3.49 -19.72
CA HIS A 159 0.90 -2.25 -20.31
C HIS A 159 1.97 -1.51 -21.10
N THR A 160 1.56 -0.45 -21.79
CA THR A 160 2.46 0.37 -22.62
C THR A 160 3.01 1.59 -21.88
N ASN A 161 2.43 1.97 -20.73
CA ASN A 161 2.85 3.12 -19.95
C ASN A 161 4.25 2.96 -19.34
N ILE A 162 5.19 3.86 -19.69
CA ILE A 162 6.56 3.90 -19.14
C ILE A 162 6.61 4.67 -17.82
N ASP A 163 5.73 5.67 -17.65
CA ASP A 163 5.71 6.49 -16.46
C ASP A 163 4.98 5.77 -15.32
N GLU A 164 5.75 5.22 -14.38
CA GLU A 164 5.22 4.50 -13.21
C GLU A 164 4.18 5.33 -12.44
N LYS A 165 4.32 6.67 -12.39
CA LYS A 165 3.36 7.55 -11.69
C LYS A 165 2.00 7.63 -12.37
N GLY A 166 1.93 7.29 -13.66
CA GLY A 166 0.69 7.26 -14.41
C GLY A 166 -0.15 5.98 -14.18
N THR A 167 0.44 4.95 -13.59
CA THR A 167 -0.25 3.69 -13.28
C THR A 167 -0.77 3.76 -11.85
N GLU A 168 -2.09 3.63 -11.66
CA GLU A 168 -2.72 3.78 -10.36
C GLU A 168 -3.80 2.72 -10.12
N VAL A 169 -4.01 2.38 -8.85
CA VAL A 169 -5.22 1.67 -8.43
C VAL A 169 -6.21 2.70 -7.89
N ILE A 170 -7.39 2.73 -8.51
CA ILE A 170 -8.47 3.67 -8.22
C ILE A 170 -9.69 2.91 -7.69
N GLY A 171 -10.53 3.62 -6.92
CA GLY A 171 -11.80 3.09 -6.41
C GLY A 171 -12.32 3.96 -5.27
N LYS A 172 -13.62 3.91 -5.01
CA LYS A 172 -14.24 4.61 -3.87
C LYS A 172 -14.93 3.62 -2.94
N ILE A 173 -14.39 3.48 -1.74
CA ILE A 173 -14.94 2.62 -0.67
C ILE A 173 -15.89 3.45 0.19
N LYS A 174 -17.06 2.89 0.51
CA LYS A 174 -18.01 3.49 1.48
C LYS A 174 -17.34 3.64 2.84
N GLY A 175 -17.12 4.89 3.27
CA GLY A 175 -16.45 5.20 4.53
C GLY A 175 -14.95 4.81 4.58
N GLY A 176 -14.32 4.58 3.42
CA GLY A 176 -12.94 4.10 3.34
C GLY A 176 -12.05 4.85 2.35
N LYS A 177 -10.82 4.35 2.17
CA LYS A 177 -9.82 4.96 1.28
C LYS A 177 -9.01 3.91 0.52
N VAL A 178 -8.64 4.21 -0.73
CA VAL A 178 -7.65 3.46 -1.49
C VAL A 178 -6.35 4.28 -1.47
N LEU A 179 -5.25 3.71 -0.98
CA LEU A 179 -4.00 4.43 -0.75
C LEU A 179 -2.80 3.73 -1.40
N ASN A 180 -2.04 4.49 -2.18
CA ASN A 180 -0.74 4.06 -2.67
C ASN A 180 0.29 4.13 -1.53
N ARG A 181 0.92 3.00 -1.24
CA ARG A 181 1.98 2.82 -0.23
C ARG A 181 3.34 2.49 -0.87
N SER A 182 3.47 2.68 -2.18
CA SER A 182 4.76 2.56 -2.86
C SER A 182 5.76 3.54 -2.26
N VAL A 183 6.97 3.03 -2.03
CA VAL A 183 8.09 3.82 -1.54
C VAL A 183 9.11 3.87 -2.67
N GLU A 184 9.52 5.05 -3.07
CA GLU A 184 10.63 5.23 -4.00
C GLU A 184 11.93 5.38 -3.20
N MET A 185 13.02 4.74 -3.63
CA MET A 185 14.35 4.93 -3.03
C MET A 185 15.27 5.61 -4.03
N ILE A 186 15.40 6.93 -3.93
CA ILE A 186 16.22 7.72 -4.83
C ILE A 186 17.61 7.88 -4.20
N ILE A 187 18.65 8.00 -5.03
CA ILE A 187 19.96 8.44 -4.56
C ILE A 187 20.19 9.84 -5.12
N GLU A 188 20.20 10.84 -4.24
CA GLU A 188 20.36 12.26 -4.59
C GLU A 188 21.66 12.75 -3.94
N ASP A 189 22.60 13.21 -4.78
CA ASP A 189 23.90 13.77 -4.36
C ASP A 189 24.76 12.90 -3.42
N GLY A 190 24.63 11.58 -3.54
CA GLY A 190 25.37 10.60 -2.72
C GLY A 190 24.67 10.18 -1.44
N GLU A 191 23.52 10.80 -1.14
CA GLU A 191 22.63 10.42 -0.05
C GLU A 191 21.49 9.53 -0.56
N MET A 192 21.07 8.57 0.25
CA MET A 192 19.88 7.77 -0.05
C MET A 192 18.67 8.52 0.49
N CYS A 193 17.65 8.72 -0.35
CA CYS A 193 16.38 9.27 0.08
C CYS A 193 15.24 8.26 -0.17
N MET A 194 14.43 8.03 0.87
CA MET A 194 13.16 7.32 0.75
C MET A 194 12.06 8.35 0.53
N ALA A 195 11.32 8.22 -0.56
CA ALA A 195 10.18 9.07 -0.87
C ALA A 195 8.90 8.23 -0.86
N THR A 196 7.92 8.63 -0.05
CA THR A 196 6.56 8.08 -0.11
C THR A 196 5.65 9.22 -0.54
N GLY A 197 5.21 9.27 -1.80
CA GLY A 197 4.19 10.19 -2.36
C GLY A 197 4.23 11.67 -1.93
N SER A 198 3.99 11.96 -0.65
CA SER A 198 3.99 13.26 0.01
C SER A 198 5.20 13.59 0.91
N HIS A 199 6.11 12.65 1.18
CA HIS A 199 7.23 12.85 2.13
C HIS A 199 8.55 12.28 1.59
N LYS A 200 9.65 13.01 1.77
CA LYS A 200 11.02 12.55 1.52
C LYS A 200 11.80 12.47 2.83
N ILE A 201 12.47 11.36 3.06
CA ILE A 201 13.37 11.13 4.20
C ILE A 201 14.77 10.94 3.63
N TYR A 202 15.72 11.79 4.02
CA TYR A 202 17.11 11.71 3.62
C TYR A 202 17.91 10.94 4.67
N PHE A 203 18.75 10.00 4.22
CA PHE A 203 19.69 9.25 5.04
C PHE A 203 21.11 9.72 4.71
N GLY A 204 21.64 10.63 5.54
CA GLY A 204 23.04 11.05 5.48
C GLY A 204 23.96 10.10 6.24
N GLY A 205 25.10 9.73 5.63
CA GLY A 205 26.17 8.92 6.26
C GLY A 205 26.39 7.52 5.65
N LEU A 206 27.62 6.99 5.84
CA LEU A 206 28.19 5.77 5.23
C LEU A 206 27.15 4.69 4.83
N VAL A 207 26.89 4.61 3.52
CA VAL A 207 25.74 3.91 2.91
C VAL A 207 25.90 2.38 2.85
N ARG A 208 27.09 1.83 3.13
CA ARG A 208 27.38 0.40 2.85
C ARG A 208 26.71 -0.66 3.74
N PRO A 209 26.56 -0.51 5.06
CA PRO A 209 25.92 -1.54 5.90
C PRO A 209 24.39 -1.49 5.88
N TYR A 210 23.77 -0.33 5.61
CA TYR A 210 22.32 -0.15 5.66
C TYR A 210 21.57 -0.73 4.45
N ILE A 211 22.24 -0.87 3.30
CA ILE A 211 21.66 -1.52 2.09
C ILE A 211 21.22 -2.96 2.39
N ARG A 212 21.94 -3.67 3.28
CA ARG A 212 21.58 -5.04 3.69
C ARG A 212 20.35 -5.06 4.60
N LEU A 213 20.21 -4.05 5.47
CA LEU A 213 19.07 -3.93 6.39
C LEU A 213 17.79 -3.59 5.62
N ALA A 214 17.86 -2.63 4.67
CA ALA A 214 16.71 -2.22 3.86
C ALA A 214 16.12 -3.37 3.04
N ARG A 215 16.94 -4.33 2.59
CA ARG A 215 16.48 -5.54 1.87
C ARG A 215 15.69 -6.50 2.76
N ASN A 216 15.98 -6.54 4.06
CA ASN A 216 15.20 -7.35 5.00
C ASN A 216 13.91 -6.62 5.45
N PHE A 217 13.92 -5.28 5.49
CA PHE A 217 12.73 -4.47 5.81
C PHE A 217 11.72 -4.41 4.66
N SER A 218 12.15 -4.56 3.40
CA SER A 218 11.24 -4.53 2.25
C SER A 218 10.21 -5.65 2.23
N GLU A 219 10.53 -6.81 2.82
CA GLU A 219 9.59 -7.94 2.93
C GLU A 219 8.54 -7.72 4.04
N MET A 220 8.88 -6.98 5.10
CA MET A 220 7.98 -6.73 6.25
C MET A 220 6.98 -5.58 6.02
N PHE A 221 7.33 -4.60 5.18
CA PHE A 221 6.52 -3.40 4.95
C PHE A 221 5.98 -3.26 3.51
N GLY A 222 6.22 -4.22 2.63
CA GLY A 222 5.79 -4.14 1.22
C GLY A 222 6.45 -3.00 0.44
N ILE A 223 7.70 -2.66 0.77
CA ILE A 223 8.45 -1.54 0.18
C ILE A 223 9.05 -2.02 -1.15
N SER A 224 8.70 -1.39 -2.27
CA SER A 224 9.43 -1.54 -3.54
C SER A 224 10.73 -0.72 -3.49
N VAL A 225 11.83 -1.25 -4.00
CA VAL A 225 13.15 -0.58 -4.00
C VAL A 225 13.52 -0.26 -5.44
N VAL A 226 13.19 0.93 -5.92
CA VAL A 226 13.53 1.38 -7.27
C VAL A 226 14.86 2.13 -7.22
N LYS A 227 15.92 1.59 -7.82
CA LYS A 227 17.23 2.25 -7.89
C LYS A 227 17.33 3.08 -9.17
N THR A 228 17.01 4.37 -9.11
CA THR A 228 17.21 5.28 -10.25
C THR A 228 18.68 5.66 -10.38
N LYS A 229 19.38 5.15 -11.41
CA LYS A 229 20.67 5.71 -11.84
C LYS A 229 20.39 6.98 -12.64
N LYS A 230 20.82 8.14 -12.14
CA LYS A 230 20.87 9.38 -12.94
C LYS A 230 21.79 9.15 -14.15
N LYS A 231 21.29 9.29 -15.37
CA LYS A 231 22.14 9.48 -16.56
C LYS A 231 22.93 10.78 -16.31
N LYS A 232 24.27 10.69 -16.25
CA LYS A 232 25.13 11.87 -16.34
C LYS A 232 24.85 12.52 -17.70
N LYS A 233 24.38 13.77 -17.69
CA LYS A 233 24.46 14.64 -18.86
C LYS A 233 25.93 14.98 -19.11
#